data_AF-A0A5N7MR89-F1
#
_entry.id   AF-A0A5N7MR89-F1
#
_cell.length_a   1.000
_cell.length_b   1.000
_cell.length_c   1.000
_cell.angle_alpha   90.00
_cell.angle_beta   90.00
_cell.angle_gamma   90.00
#
_symmetry.space_group_name_H-M   'P 1'
#
loop_
_entity.id
_entity.type
_entity.pdbx_description
1 polymer ?
#
loop_
_entity_poly.entity_id
_entity_poly.type
_entity_poly.pdbx_seq_one_letter_code
_entity_poly.pdbx_strand_id
1 'polypeptide(L)'
;MTAVSATKMLLRIRENAAVGEPLSGEAARYFVVAVDEWLSGTEFAEAFGVKPARGEADPRRTMIESQRDELIRTAAQRFLRYIPLRQRAEELHRAWTRYFDGAWHTRDRKLSECPEHYSGKPERLLFHITSLKPHVLSERQIRRILAAEPPGSVATELCSNKEIRRRRPKDAAITLQGSGAMHGAAIDAGVPAHPSG
;
A
#
# COMPACT_ATOMS: atom_id res chain seq x y z
N MET A 1 1.85 -7.25 -27.26
CA MET A 1 1.78 -7.04 -25.80
C MET A 1 0.46 -6.33 -25.51
N THR A 2 -0.28 -6.68 -24.45
CA THR A 2 -1.54 -5.98 -24.11
C THR A 2 -1.26 -4.72 -23.31
N ALA A 3 -2.20 -3.76 -23.30
CA ALA A 3 -2.06 -2.54 -22.52
C ALA A 3 -1.92 -2.78 -21.01
N VAL A 4 -2.51 -3.86 -20.50
CA VAL A 4 -2.35 -4.28 -19.10
C VAL A 4 -0.92 -4.77 -18.84
N SER A 5 -0.36 -5.59 -19.72
CA SER A 5 1.01 -6.09 -19.57
C SER A 5 2.04 -4.96 -19.67
N ALA A 6 1.85 -4.03 -20.60
CA ALA A 6 2.68 -2.84 -20.74
C ALA A 6 2.63 -1.96 -19.48
N THR A 7 1.43 -1.73 -18.93
CA THR A 7 1.25 -0.97 -17.68
C THR A 7 1.92 -1.66 -16.49
N LYS A 8 1.81 -3.00 -16.38
CA LYS A 8 2.52 -3.77 -15.34
C LYS A 8 4.04 -3.66 -15.48
N MET A 9 4.57 -3.69 -16.70
CA MET A 9 6.00 -3.52 -16.96
C MET A 9 6.50 -2.15 -16.48
N LEU A 10 5.74 -1.09 -16.76
CA LEU A 10 6.08 0.27 -16.31
C LEU A 10 6.04 0.42 -14.79
N LEU A 11 5.11 -0.24 -14.10
CA LEU A 11 5.10 -0.26 -12.64
C LEU A 11 6.33 -0.97 -12.07
N ARG A 12 6.74 -2.09 -12.66
CA ARG A 12 7.96 -2.80 -12.25
C ARG A 12 9.21 -1.94 -12.45
N ILE A 13 9.31 -1.24 -13.58
CA ILE A 13 10.40 -0.28 -13.86
C ILE A 13 10.42 0.81 -12.79
N ARG A 14 9.26 1.39 -12.48
CA ARG A 14 9.12 2.42 -11.43
C ARG A 14 9.57 1.90 -10.06
N GLU A 15 9.17 0.68 -9.70
CA GLU A 15 9.51 0.06 -8.41
C GLU A 15 11.03 -0.15 -8.28
N ASN A 16 11.66 -0.76 -9.27
CA ASN A 16 13.12 -0.93 -9.31
C ASN A 16 13.84 0.42 -9.24
N ALA A 17 13.41 1.41 -10.03
CA ALA A 17 14.01 2.74 -10.03
C ALA A 17 13.87 3.46 -8.67
N ALA A 18 12.76 3.27 -7.95
CA ALA A 18 12.52 3.90 -6.65
C ALA A 18 13.41 3.36 -5.52
N VAL A 19 13.95 2.15 -5.68
CA VAL A 19 14.89 1.52 -4.75
C VAL A 19 16.34 1.57 -5.25
N GLY A 20 16.57 2.04 -6.48
CA GLY A 20 17.90 2.11 -7.11
C GLY A 20 18.41 0.76 -7.62
N GLU A 21 17.51 -0.22 -7.80
CA GLU A 21 17.87 -1.53 -8.31
C GLU A 21 17.93 -1.53 -9.84
N PRO A 22 18.84 -2.33 -10.43
CA PRO A 22 18.89 -2.48 -11.87
C PRO A 22 17.59 -3.05 -12.43
N LEU A 23 17.21 -2.62 -13.64
CA LEU A 23 16.08 -3.19 -14.35
C LEU A 23 16.39 -4.63 -14.78
N SER A 24 15.40 -5.51 -14.75
CA SER A 24 15.55 -6.83 -15.37
C SER A 24 15.84 -6.69 -16.86
N GLY A 25 16.53 -7.66 -17.47
CA GLY A 25 16.85 -7.60 -18.90
C GLY A 25 15.62 -7.50 -19.80
N GLU A 26 14.47 -8.04 -19.37
CA GLU A 26 13.19 -7.85 -20.05
C GLU A 26 12.67 -6.41 -19.92
N ALA A 27 12.64 -5.86 -18.70
CA ALA A 27 12.17 -4.51 -18.43
C ALA A 27 13.04 -3.44 -19.10
N ALA A 28 14.37 -3.63 -19.07
CA ALA A 28 15.32 -2.74 -19.73
C ALA A 28 15.12 -2.72 -21.25
N ARG A 29 15.02 -3.89 -21.89
CA ARG A 29 14.78 -3.99 -23.34
C ARG A 29 13.45 -3.35 -23.73
N TYR A 30 12.39 -3.64 -22.99
CA TYR A 30 11.09 -3.00 -23.20
C TYR A 30 11.18 -1.48 -23.12
N PHE A 31 11.83 -0.96 -22.07
CA PHE A 31 11.93 0.49 -21.85
C PHE A 31 12.71 1.19 -22.96
N VAL A 32 13.87 0.64 -23.36
CA VAL A 32 14.69 1.23 -24.42
C VAL A 32 13.93 1.25 -25.75
N VAL A 33 13.31 0.12 -26.14
CA VAL A 33 12.53 0.06 -27.39
C VAL A 33 11.39 1.08 -27.39
N ALA A 34 10.64 1.18 -26.30
CA ALA A 34 9.54 2.14 -26.19
C ALA A 34 10.02 3.61 -26.25
N VAL A 35 11.17 3.91 -25.65
CA VAL A 35 11.78 5.25 -25.71
C VAL A 35 12.25 5.57 -27.13
N ASP A 36 12.91 4.64 -27.81
CA ASP A 36 13.39 4.84 -29.18
C ASP A 36 12.22 5.08 -30.16
N GLU A 37 11.13 4.31 -30.02
CA GLU A 37 9.90 4.51 -30.81
C GLU A 37 9.26 5.87 -30.54
N TRP A 38 9.18 6.29 -29.27
CA TRP A 38 8.63 7.60 -28.91
C TRP A 38 9.49 8.75 -29.46
N LEU A 39 10.82 8.66 -29.33
CA LEU A 39 11.75 9.66 -29.86
C LEU A 39 11.73 9.71 -31.40
N SER A 40 11.32 8.63 -32.06
CA SER A 40 11.13 8.56 -33.52
C SER A 40 9.80 9.17 -33.99
N GLY A 41 8.96 9.66 -33.07
CA GLY A 41 7.73 10.39 -33.38
C GLY A 41 6.43 9.61 -33.13
N THR A 42 6.49 8.39 -32.62
CA THR A 42 5.29 7.63 -32.20
C THR A 42 4.66 8.29 -30.97
N GLU A 43 3.33 8.32 -30.91
CA GLU A 43 2.63 8.85 -29.73
C GLU A 43 2.96 8.04 -28.47
N PHE A 44 3.13 8.72 -27.33
CA PHE A 44 3.62 8.10 -26.10
C PHE A 44 2.81 6.87 -25.68
N ALA A 45 1.48 6.95 -25.66
CA ALA A 45 0.65 5.84 -25.21
C ALA A 45 0.77 4.62 -26.13
N GLU A 46 1.06 4.84 -27.41
CA GLU A 46 1.29 3.79 -28.40
C GLU A 46 2.69 3.17 -28.28
N ALA A 47 3.74 3.99 -28.19
CA ALA A 47 5.13 3.53 -28.03
C ALA A 47 5.33 2.74 -26.72
N PHE A 48 4.70 3.19 -25.64
CA PHE A 48 4.70 2.48 -24.37
C PHE A 48 3.61 1.42 -24.26
N GLY A 49 2.89 1.13 -25.35
CA GLY A 49 1.87 0.09 -25.41
C GLY A 49 0.74 0.23 -24.37
N VAL A 50 0.53 1.40 -23.76
CA VAL A 50 -0.51 1.65 -22.74
C VAL A 50 -1.82 2.11 -23.35
N LYS A 51 -1.86 2.40 -24.65
CA LYS A 51 -3.06 2.68 -25.42
C LYS A 51 -3.87 1.39 -25.61
N PRO A 52 -5.09 1.30 -25.06
CA PRO A 52 -5.93 0.13 -25.29
C PRO A 52 -6.35 0.05 -26.76
N ALA A 53 -6.43 -1.16 -27.31
CA ALA A 53 -6.99 -1.34 -28.65
C ALA A 53 -8.51 -1.10 -28.64
N ARG A 54 -9.11 -0.91 -29.82
CA ARG A 54 -10.55 -0.69 -29.93
C ARG A 54 -11.31 -1.89 -29.36
N GLY A 55 -12.14 -1.65 -28.35
CA GLY A 55 -12.92 -2.69 -27.67
C GLY A 55 -12.20 -3.35 -26.48
N GLU A 56 -10.92 -3.03 -26.24
CA GLU A 56 -10.23 -3.44 -25.02
C GLU A 56 -10.66 -2.60 -23.81
N ALA A 57 -10.65 -3.23 -22.64
CA ALA A 57 -10.87 -2.53 -21.38
C ALA A 57 -9.69 -1.61 -21.05
N ASP A 58 -9.97 -0.48 -20.38
CA ASP A 58 -8.94 0.39 -19.85
C ASP A 58 -7.99 -0.41 -18.94
N PRO A 59 -6.67 -0.45 -19.25
CA PRO A 59 -5.72 -1.23 -18.47
C PRO A 59 -5.69 -0.84 -17.00
N ARG A 60 -5.88 0.44 -16.67
CA ARG A 60 -5.92 0.93 -15.28
C ARG A 60 -7.10 0.31 -14.53
N ARG A 61 -8.26 0.27 -15.18
CA ARG A 61 -9.46 -0.35 -14.62
C ARG A 61 -9.26 -1.84 -14.39
N THR A 62 -8.71 -2.56 -15.37
CA THR A 62 -8.42 -3.99 -15.24
C THR A 62 -7.45 -4.27 -14.09
N MET A 63 -6.44 -3.42 -13.89
CA MET A 63 -5.51 -3.55 -12.77
C MET A 63 -6.18 -3.32 -11.42
N ILE A 64 -7.00 -2.27 -11.29
CA ILE A 64 -7.76 -1.99 -10.05
C ILE A 64 -8.71 -3.15 -9.73
N GLU A 65 -9.42 -3.67 -10.73
CA GLU A 65 -10.33 -4.80 -10.57
C GLU A 65 -9.56 -6.07 -10.15
N SER A 66 -8.42 -6.35 -10.79
CA SER A 66 -7.55 -7.49 -10.44
C SER A 66 -7.02 -7.38 -9.00
N GLN A 67 -6.56 -6.20 -8.59
CA GLN A 67 -6.04 -5.96 -7.25
C GLN A 67 -7.14 -6.11 -6.19
N ARG A 68 -8.33 -5.57 -6.45
CA ARG A 68 -9.50 -5.71 -5.57
C ARG A 68 -9.87 -7.19 -5.41
N ASP A 69 -9.93 -7.91 -6.51
CA ASP A 69 -10.31 -9.33 -6.52
C ASP A 69 -9.29 -10.17 -5.73
N GLU A 70 -8.01 -9.83 -5.81
CA GLU A 70 -6.96 -10.48 -5.00
C GLU A 70 -7.08 -10.18 -3.50
N LEU A 71 -7.39 -8.93 -3.14
CA LEU A 71 -7.66 -8.58 -1.75
C LEU A 71 -8.89 -9.31 -1.20
N ILE A 72 -9.93 -9.49 -2.01
CA ILE A 72 -11.13 -10.27 -1.67
C ILE A 72 -10.76 -11.74 -1.42
N ARG A 73 -9.97 -12.35 -2.30
CA ARG A 73 -9.47 -13.73 -2.10
C ARG A 73 -8.62 -13.84 -0.84
N THR A 74 -7.72 -12.88 -0.62
CA THR A 74 -6.87 -12.81 0.58
C THR A 74 -7.72 -12.71 1.86
N ALA A 75 -8.78 -11.89 1.87
CA ALA A 75 -9.67 -11.75 3.00
C ALA A 75 -10.41 -13.06 3.31
N ALA A 76 -10.98 -13.70 2.28
CA ALA A 76 -11.63 -14.99 2.43
C ALA A 76 -10.65 -16.08 2.92
N GLN A 77 -9.43 -16.09 2.40
CA GLN A 77 -8.40 -17.07 2.77
C GLN A 77 -7.90 -16.88 4.20
N ARG A 78 -7.79 -15.64 4.69
CA ARG A 78 -7.31 -15.36 6.05
C ARG A 78 -8.36 -15.57 7.12
N PHE A 79 -9.58 -15.09 6.88
CA PHE A 79 -10.61 -15.00 7.92
C PHE A 79 -11.70 -16.06 7.80
N LEU A 80 -11.90 -16.65 6.61
CA LEU A 80 -13.03 -17.53 6.31
C LEU A 80 -12.57 -18.88 5.73
N ARG A 81 -11.32 -19.30 5.98
CA ARG A 81 -10.70 -20.49 5.37
C ARG A 81 -11.48 -21.78 5.60
N TYR A 82 -12.12 -21.95 6.74
CA TYR A 82 -12.68 -23.24 7.15
C TYR A 82 -14.17 -23.41 6.84
N ILE A 83 -14.80 -22.41 6.21
CA ILE A 83 -16.22 -22.50 5.83
C ILE A 83 -16.39 -22.70 4.31
N PRO A 84 -17.51 -23.29 3.85
CA PRO A 84 -17.80 -23.50 2.44
C PRO A 84 -17.82 -22.20 1.63
N LEU A 85 -17.44 -22.27 0.35
CA LEU A 85 -17.28 -21.11 -0.53
C LEU A 85 -18.51 -20.18 -0.57
N ARG A 86 -19.72 -20.74 -0.58
CA ARG A 86 -20.96 -19.94 -0.53
C ARG A 86 -21.06 -19.13 0.76
N GLN A 87 -20.81 -19.77 1.91
CA GLN A 87 -20.81 -19.08 3.21
C GLN A 87 -19.67 -18.06 3.30
N ARG A 88 -18.49 -18.32 2.70
CA ARG A 88 -17.42 -17.31 2.60
C ARG A 88 -17.88 -16.04 1.90
N ALA A 89 -18.57 -16.20 0.76
CA ALA A 89 -19.05 -15.06 -0.01
C ALA A 89 -20.11 -14.25 0.76
N GLU A 90 -21.02 -14.95 1.44
CA GLU A 90 -22.06 -14.34 2.27
C GLU A 90 -21.47 -13.60 3.48
N GLU A 91 -20.60 -14.23 4.26
CA GLU A 91 -19.97 -13.61 5.42
C GLU A 91 -19.07 -12.42 5.03
N LEU A 92 -18.33 -12.54 3.93
CA LEU A 92 -17.52 -11.42 3.42
C LEU A 92 -18.41 -10.27 2.92
N HIS A 93 -19.51 -10.57 2.23
CA HIS A 93 -20.49 -9.56 1.83
C HIS A 93 -21.05 -8.83 3.05
N ARG A 94 -21.52 -9.56 4.07
CA ARG A 94 -22.06 -8.99 5.32
C ARG A 94 -21.03 -8.15 6.07
N ALA A 95 -19.79 -8.63 6.18
CA ALA A 95 -18.70 -7.88 6.83
C ALA A 95 -18.38 -6.59 6.06
N TRP A 96 -18.30 -6.67 4.74
CA TRP A 96 -18.02 -5.52 3.89
C TRP A 96 -19.15 -4.49 3.95
N THR A 97 -20.41 -4.90 3.84
CA THR A 97 -21.57 -4.00 3.99
C THR A 97 -21.54 -3.27 5.32
N ARG A 98 -21.35 -3.99 6.45
CA ARG A 98 -21.25 -3.37 7.78
C ARG A 98 -20.09 -2.36 7.88
N TYR A 99 -18.93 -2.71 7.35
CA TYR A 99 -17.78 -1.81 7.31
C TYR A 99 -18.06 -0.56 6.46
N PHE A 100 -18.67 -0.76 5.29
CA PHE A 100 -18.97 0.29 4.32
C PHE A 100 -19.98 1.30 4.87
N ASP A 101 -21.09 0.81 5.41
CA ASP A 101 -22.17 1.64 5.96
C ASP A 101 -21.74 2.33 7.27
N GLY A 102 -20.86 1.69 8.04
CA GLY A 102 -20.32 2.24 9.28
C GLY A 102 -19.04 3.05 9.05
N ALA A 103 -17.89 2.40 9.30
CA ALA A 103 -16.60 3.07 9.41
C ALA A 103 -16.18 3.82 8.14
N TRP A 104 -16.48 3.29 6.95
CA TRP A 104 -16.10 3.92 5.68
C TRP A 104 -16.80 5.26 5.47
N HIS A 105 -18.13 5.27 5.53
CA HIS A 105 -18.92 6.47 5.31
C HIS A 105 -18.73 7.53 6.41
N THR A 106 -18.46 7.11 7.63
CA THR A 106 -18.32 8.02 8.78
C THR A 106 -16.93 8.63 8.91
N ARG A 107 -15.86 7.85 8.74
CA ARG A 107 -14.49 8.30 9.07
C ARG A 107 -13.41 7.88 8.08
N ASP A 108 -13.41 6.63 7.61
CA ASP A 108 -12.23 6.06 6.96
C ASP A 108 -12.05 6.55 5.52
N ARG A 109 -13.12 6.98 4.83
CA ARG A 109 -13.06 7.44 3.42
C ARG A 109 -12.05 8.57 3.17
N LYS A 110 -11.77 9.41 4.17
CA LYS A 110 -10.85 10.56 4.05
C LYS A 110 -9.40 10.21 4.36
N LEU A 111 -9.13 9.00 4.86
CA LEU A 111 -7.80 8.59 5.26
C LEU A 111 -7.00 8.11 4.05
N SER A 112 -5.76 8.58 3.94
CA SER A 112 -4.81 8.11 2.93
C SER A 112 -4.21 6.75 3.29
N GLU A 113 -4.27 6.37 4.56
CA GLU A 113 -3.70 5.14 5.09
C GLU A 113 -4.67 4.40 5.99
N CYS A 114 -4.52 3.08 6.02
CA CYS A 114 -5.35 2.22 6.83
C CYS A 114 -5.04 2.45 8.33
N PRO A 115 -6.05 2.65 9.20
CA PRO A 115 -5.84 2.78 10.63
C PRO A 115 -5.10 1.59 11.25
N GLU A 116 -4.12 1.86 12.12
CA GLU A 116 -3.30 0.82 12.75
C GLU A 116 -4.11 -0.16 13.60
N HIS A 117 -5.20 0.29 14.24
CA HIS A 117 -6.05 -0.54 15.08
C HIS A 117 -6.85 -1.62 14.31
N TYR A 118 -6.81 -1.61 12.97
CA TYR A 118 -7.31 -2.69 12.12
C TYR A 118 -6.27 -3.79 11.87
N SER A 119 -5.05 -3.67 12.40
CA SER A 119 -4.04 -4.71 12.29
C SER A 119 -4.57 -6.06 12.77
N GLY A 120 -4.37 -7.11 11.96
CA GLY A 120 -4.87 -8.46 12.21
C GLY A 120 -6.39 -8.65 12.01
N LYS A 121 -7.14 -7.62 11.64
CA LYS A 121 -8.60 -7.66 11.51
C LYS A 121 -9.07 -7.61 10.04
N PRO A 122 -10.26 -8.14 9.71
CA PRO A 122 -10.79 -8.08 8.34
C PRO A 122 -10.95 -6.64 7.82
N GLU A 123 -11.24 -5.68 8.69
CA GLU A 123 -11.39 -4.26 8.37
C GLU A 123 -10.16 -3.69 7.66
N ARG A 124 -8.95 -4.20 7.92
CA ARG A 124 -7.75 -3.77 7.19
C ARG A 124 -7.83 -4.07 5.71
N LEU A 125 -8.26 -5.28 5.36
CA LEU A 125 -8.44 -5.64 3.95
C LEU A 125 -9.66 -4.93 3.36
N LEU A 126 -10.75 -4.81 4.12
CA LEU A 126 -11.94 -4.08 3.66
C LEU A 126 -11.65 -2.59 3.39
N PHE A 127 -10.80 -1.94 4.20
CA PHE A 127 -10.29 -0.60 3.93
C PHE A 127 -9.64 -0.56 2.55
N HIS A 128 -8.65 -1.41 2.29
CA HIS A 128 -7.94 -1.43 1.01
C HIS A 128 -8.84 -1.77 -0.18
N ILE A 129 -9.76 -2.74 -0.04
CA ILE A 129 -10.75 -3.10 -1.06
C ILE A 129 -11.63 -1.87 -1.39
N THR A 130 -12.11 -1.18 -0.36
CA THR A 130 -13.04 -0.06 -0.53
C THR A 130 -12.34 1.19 -1.05
N SER A 131 -11.09 1.43 -0.66
CA SER A 131 -10.25 2.51 -1.20
C SER A 131 -10.00 2.37 -2.71
N LEU A 132 -9.92 1.15 -3.23
CA LEU A 132 -9.78 0.92 -4.67
C LEU A 132 -11.08 1.25 -5.43
N LYS A 133 -12.23 0.86 -4.88
CA LYS A 133 -13.53 1.12 -5.50
C LYS A 133 -14.63 1.21 -4.43
N PRO A 134 -15.17 2.41 -4.14
CA PRO A 134 -16.06 2.65 -3.00
C PRO A 134 -17.50 2.19 -3.29
N HIS A 135 -17.67 0.88 -3.46
CA HIS A 135 -18.95 0.20 -3.63
C HIS A 135 -18.80 -1.24 -3.14
N VAL A 136 -19.83 -1.76 -2.47
CA VAL A 136 -19.86 -3.16 -2.04
C VAL A 136 -20.32 -4.03 -3.20
N LEU A 137 -19.58 -5.12 -3.46
CA LEU A 137 -20.00 -6.11 -4.45
C LEU A 137 -21.12 -6.99 -3.90
N SER A 138 -22.03 -7.41 -4.79
CA SER A 138 -23.04 -8.42 -4.46
C SER A 138 -22.39 -9.74 -4.05
N GLU A 139 -23.08 -10.53 -3.20
CA GLU A 139 -22.65 -11.89 -2.84
C GLU A 139 -22.33 -12.73 -4.09
N ARG A 140 -23.16 -12.65 -5.13
CA ARG A 140 -22.94 -13.36 -6.40
C ARG A 140 -21.63 -12.95 -7.08
N GLN A 141 -21.25 -11.68 -7.03
CA GLN A 141 -19.97 -11.22 -7.59
C GLN A 141 -18.79 -11.72 -6.75
N ILE A 142 -18.87 -11.61 -5.43
CA ILE A 142 -17.84 -12.12 -4.52
C ILE A 142 -17.65 -13.63 -4.73
N ARG A 143 -18.74 -14.39 -4.81
CA ARG A 143 -18.70 -15.83 -5.07
C ARG A 143 -17.98 -16.18 -6.37
N ARG A 144 -18.22 -15.42 -7.45
CA ARG A 144 -17.50 -15.60 -8.72
C ARG A 144 -16.00 -15.33 -8.59
N ILE A 145 -15.63 -14.28 -7.86
CA ILE A 145 -14.21 -13.94 -7.61
C ILE A 145 -13.51 -15.05 -6.83
N LEU A 146 -14.18 -15.60 -5.81
CA LEU A 146 -13.65 -16.68 -4.98
C LEU A 146 -13.59 -18.04 -5.70
N ALA A 147 -14.48 -18.27 -6.67
CA ALA A 147 -14.50 -19.50 -7.46
C ALA A 147 -13.54 -19.47 -8.66
N ALA A 148 -13.16 -18.28 -9.13
CA ALA A 148 -12.19 -18.13 -10.21
C ALA A 148 -10.79 -18.48 -9.72
N GLU A 149 -10.07 -19.31 -10.48
CA GLU A 149 -8.64 -19.51 -10.25
C GLU A 149 -7.91 -18.16 -10.34
N PRO A 150 -6.97 -17.87 -9.42
CA PRO A 150 -6.17 -16.66 -9.51
C PRO A 150 -5.41 -16.71 -10.85
N PRO A 151 -5.48 -15.64 -11.67
CA PRO A 151 -4.75 -15.62 -12.93
C PRO A 151 -3.25 -15.63 -12.61
N GLY A 152 -2.61 -16.80 -12.75
CA GLY A 152 -1.17 -17.02 -12.58
C GLY A 152 -0.59 -16.39 -11.30
N SER A 153 -0.44 -17.18 -10.24
CA SER A 153 0.20 -16.78 -8.98
C SER A 153 1.56 -16.09 -9.20
N VAL A 154 1.57 -14.76 -9.25
CA VAL A 154 2.77 -13.91 -9.21
C VAL A 154 2.44 -12.64 -8.43
N ALA A 155 2.17 -12.75 -7.12
CA ALA A 155 2.31 -11.64 -6.16
C ALA A 155 1.93 -12.08 -4.74
N THR A 156 2.86 -12.73 -4.03
CA THR A 156 2.77 -12.92 -2.57
C THR A 156 3.46 -11.78 -1.80
N GLU A 157 3.78 -10.64 -2.43
CA GLU A 157 4.61 -9.61 -1.78
C GLU A 157 3.85 -8.40 -1.20
N LEU A 158 2.53 -8.28 -1.42
CA LEU A 158 1.77 -7.12 -0.94
C LEU A 158 1.43 -7.12 0.57
N CYS A 159 1.94 -8.09 1.34
CA CYS A 159 1.83 -8.06 2.81
C CYS A 159 3.14 -7.83 3.57
N SER A 160 4.27 -7.55 2.90
CA SER A 160 5.54 -7.38 3.62
C SER A 160 6.31 -6.07 3.40
N ASN A 161 5.87 -5.13 2.54
CA ASN A 161 6.75 -4.03 2.11
C ASN A 161 6.17 -2.60 2.17
N LYS A 162 5.57 -2.18 3.30
CA LYS A 162 5.34 -0.73 3.56
C LYS A 162 5.64 -0.27 4.99
N GLU A 163 6.52 -0.95 5.71
CA GLU A 163 7.05 -0.46 6.99
C GLU A 163 8.34 0.39 6.84
N ILE A 164 8.87 0.53 5.62
CA ILE A 164 10.12 1.24 5.36
C ILE A 164 9.82 2.47 4.50
N ARG A 165 10.05 3.66 5.09
CA ARG A 165 9.97 5.04 4.54
C ARG A 165 8.79 5.91 5.02
N ARG A 166 8.67 6.06 6.35
CA ARG A 166 8.27 7.34 6.96
C ARG A 166 9.19 7.70 8.12
N ARG A 167 10.39 8.18 7.79
CA ARG A 167 11.13 9.14 8.61
C ARG A 167 11.65 10.24 7.68
N ARG A 168 10.91 11.35 7.58
CA ARG A 168 11.53 12.66 7.35
C ARG A 168 11.88 13.19 8.74
N PRO A 169 13.14 13.57 9.01
CA PRO A 169 13.49 14.21 10.26
C PRO A 169 13.06 15.68 10.18
N LYS A 170 12.10 16.07 11.02
CA LYS A 170 12.01 17.43 11.52
C LYS A 170 11.73 17.32 13.01
N ASP A 171 12.47 18.13 13.75
CA ASP A 171 12.34 18.38 15.19
C ASP A 171 13.11 17.41 16.09
N ALA A 172 14.44 17.48 15.99
CA ALA A 172 15.33 17.18 17.11
C ALA A 172 16.25 18.38 17.35
N ALA A 173 15.66 19.44 17.90
CA ALA A 173 16.38 20.52 18.56
C ALA A 173 15.54 21.03 19.74
N ILE A 174 15.35 20.17 20.75
CA ILE A 174 15.05 20.60 22.11
C ILE A 174 15.95 19.80 23.06
N THR A 175 17.04 20.47 23.42
CA THR A 175 17.82 20.43 24.65
C THR A 175 17.22 19.60 25.79
N LEU A 176 18.03 18.66 26.32
CA LEU A 176 18.11 18.32 27.76
C LEU A 176 19.27 17.33 27.98
N GLN A 177 20.46 17.86 28.21
CA GLN A 177 21.49 17.16 28.99
C GLN A 177 22.17 18.17 29.90
N GLY A 178 21.68 18.21 31.14
CA GLY A 178 22.49 18.60 32.28
C GLY A 178 23.24 17.38 32.81
N SER A 179 24.34 17.69 33.49
CA SER A 179 25.09 16.85 34.43
C SER A 179 26.25 16.04 33.86
N GLY A 180 27.44 16.59 34.09
CA GLY A 180 28.75 15.97 33.84
C GLY A 180 29.88 16.90 34.29
N ALA A 181 29.85 17.29 35.56
CA ALA A 181 30.90 18.08 36.20
C ALA A 181 32.13 17.22 36.47
N MET A 182 33.32 17.69 36.08
CA MET A 182 34.60 17.32 36.68
C MET A 182 35.59 18.49 36.63
N HIS A 183 36.01 18.96 37.81
CA HIS A 183 37.28 19.61 38.19
C HIS A 183 37.60 21.00 37.56
N GLY A 184 37.99 22.05 38.30
CA GLY A 184 38.30 22.25 39.72
C GLY A 184 38.85 23.67 39.99
N ALA A 185 39.25 23.88 41.26
CA ALA A 185 39.95 25.03 41.88
C ALA A 185 39.13 26.33 42.12
N ALA A 186 38.73 26.61 43.37
CA ALA A 186 39.43 27.36 44.45
C ALA A 186 39.08 28.87 44.36
N ILE A 187 38.77 29.65 45.41
CA ILE A 187 39.34 29.78 46.77
C ILE A 187 38.35 30.58 47.66
N ASP A 188 38.39 30.31 48.98
CA ASP A 188 38.26 31.20 50.15
C ASP A 188 37.11 32.22 50.32
N ALA A 189 36.35 32.05 51.42
CA ALA A 189 36.51 32.80 52.69
C ALA A 189 35.16 33.02 53.42
N GLY A 190 35.12 32.81 54.74
CA GLY A 190 34.24 33.59 55.63
C GLY A 190 33.09 32.89 56.38
N VAL A 191 33.46 32.07 57.36
CA VAL A 191 32.76 31.68 58.62
C VAL A 191 32.26 32.93 59.42
N PRO A 192 31.34 32.87 60.42
CA PRO A 192 30.11 32.07 60.65
C PRO A 192 28.93 32.90 61.28
N ALA A 193 27.81 32.23 61.64
CA ALA A 193 27.24 32.19 63.02
C ALA A 193 25.69 32.06 63.08
N HIS A 194 25.25 30.88 63.53
CA HIS A 194 24.23 30.59 64.57
C HIS A 194 22.77 31.13 64.48
N PRO A 195 21.82 30.49 65.23
CA PRO A 195 20.46 30.23 64.77
C PRO A 195 19.41 30.90 65.68
N SER A 196 18.13 30.63 65.40
CA SER A 196 17.03 30.37 66.36
C SER A 196 15.74 31.03 65.91
N GLY A 197 14.62 30.29 66.00
CA GLY A 197 13.26 30.80 65.85
C GLY A 197 12.36 29.82 65.14
#